data_AF-A0A6B1EMH3-F1
#
_entry.id   AF-A0A6B1EMH3-F1
#
_cell.length_a   1.000
_cell.length_b   1.000
_cell.length_c   1.000
_cell.angle_alpha   90.00
_cell.angle_beta   90.00
_cell.angle_gamma   90.00
#
_symmetry.space_group_name_H-M   'P 1'
#
loop_
_entity.id
_entity.type
_entity.pdbx_description
1 polymer ?
#
loop_
_entity_poly.entity_id
_entity_poly.type
_entity_poly.pdbx_seq_one_letter_code
_entity_poly.pdbx_strand_id
1 'polypeptide(L)'
;MRIILPLLFPVFLLITQPCIAIREGTATADIFIKRYARAADFRKLALWHEAAAECLRHISVPMNEIAHDYYLRRGYKQSAARAKKEAGEIQEQYKYHRKQAKIAWQKSETPKRLLNTEREKIAKFMAIWLPRYPNRFYEYGIYPTFFRKHREMAEQKGDYVKALQLEADAAEMCATQYEKIPIAYGLEGYQKHRDAYQRHAALLRG
;
A
#
# COMPACT_ATOMS: atom_id res chain seq x y z
N MET A 1 -45.07 14.84 22.10
CA MET A 1 -45.02 13.42 21.69
C MET A 1 -43.72 13.21 20.93
N ARG A 2 -42.87 12.30 21.40
CA ARG A 2 -41.58 11.92 20.78
C ARG A 2 -41.85 11.17 19.47
N ILE A 3 -41.14 11.49 18.39
CA ILE A 3 -40.65 10.49 17.45
C ILE A 3 -39.19 10.83 17.12
N ILE A 4 -38.35 9.86 17.43
CA ILE A 4 -36.91 9.83 17.29
C ILE A 4 -36.59 9.47 15.83
N LEU A 5 -35.58 10.16 15.31
CA LEU A 5 -34.84 9.92 14.06
C LEU A 5 -34.57 8.42 13.81
N PRO A 6 -34.43 8.01 12.53
CA PRO A 6 -33.11 7.49 12.18
C PRO A 6 -32.62 8.07 10.85
N LEU A 7 -31.85 9.14 10.97
CA LEU A 7 -30.99 9.70 9.93
C LEU A 7 -29.64 9.00 10.15
N LEU A 8 -29.64 7.67 9.95
CA LEU A 8 -28.48 6.79 10.16
C LEU A 8 -27.95 6.20 8.85
N PHE A 9 -28.21 6.87 7.73
CA PHE A 9 -27.68 6.48 6.42
C PHE A 9 -27.33 7.75 5.63
N PRO A 10 -26.13 8.32 5.89
CA PRO A 10 -25.01 8.00 5.01
C PRO A 10 -23.63 7.92 5.72
N VAL A 11 -23.57 7.78 7.04
CA VAL A 11 -22.28 7.70 7.75
C VAL A 11 -21.59 6.34 7.55
N PHE A 12 -22.33 5.29 7.21
CA PHE A 12 -21.78 3.95 7.00
C PHE A 12 -21.03 3.75 5.68
N LEU A 13 -21.24 4.60 4.67
CA LEU A 13 -20.58 4.47 3.37
C LEU A 13 -19.15 5.04 3.34
N LEU A 14 -18.72 5.72 4.41
CA LEU A 14 -17.34 6.19 4.57
C LEU A 14 -16.43 5.17 5.28
N ILE A 15 -16.95 4.02 5.72
CA ILE A 15 -16.22 3.07 6.59
C ILE A 15 -15.59 1.89 5.83
N THR A 16 -15.84 1.74 4.52
CA THR A 16 -15.44 0.52 3.79
C THR A 16 -14.71 0.76 2.48
N GLN A 17 -14.12 1.94 2.26
CA GLN A 17 -13.14 2.05 1.18
C GLN A 17 -11.86 1.34 1.64
N PRO A 18 -11.37 0.33 0.88
CA PRO A 18 -10.06 -0.25 1.14
C PRO A 18 -9.05 0.88 1.28
N CYS A 19 -8.14 0.77 2.25
CA CYS A 19 -7.13 1.79 2.49
C CYS A 19 -6.51 2.20 1.14
N ILE A 20 -6.40 3.51 0.89
CA ILE A 20 -5.79 4.06 -0.33
C ILE A 20 -4.44 3.35 -0.59
N ALA A 21 -3.69 3.00 0.45
CA ALA A 21 -2.44 2.25 0.36
C ALA A 21 -2.55 0.85 -0.29
N ILE A 22 -3.67 0.12 -0.11
CA ILE A 22 -3.91 -1.17 -0.77
C ILE A 22 -4.18 -0.95 -2.26
N ARG A 23 -4.99 0.07 -2.58
CA ARG A 23 -5.33 0.42 -3.98
C ARG A 23 -4.13 0.96 -4.75
N GLU A 24 -3.27 1.76 -4.14
CA GLU A 24 -2.10 2.33 -4.83
C GLU A 24 -1.11 1.25 -5.28
N GLY A 25 -0.95 0.18 -4.51
CA GLY A 25 -0.10 -0.96 -4.88
C GLY A 25 -0.56 -1.64 -6.18
N THR A 26 -1.87 -1.72 -6.42
CA THR A 26 -2.46 -2.45 -7.56
C THR A 26 -3.09 -1.57 -8.63
N ALA A 27 -3.16 -0.25 -8.44
CA ALA A 27 -3.95 0.68 -9.26
C ALA A 27 -3.64 0.59 -10.76
N THR A 28 -2.35 0.51 -11.12
CA THR A 28 -1.95 0.39 -12.52
C THR A 28 -2.32 -0.99 -13.08
N ALA A 29 -2.14 -2.06 -12.30
CA ALA A 29 -2.54 -3.40 -12.71
C ALA A 29 -4.05 -3.51 -12.94
N ASP A 30 -4.86 -2.84 -12.11
CA ASP A 30 -6.32 -2.80 -12.25
C ASP A 30 -6.79 -2.17 -13.56
N ILE A 31 -6.07 -1.16 -14.07
CA ILE A 31 -6.37 -0.56 -15.39
C ILE A 31 -6.21 -1.61 -16.49
N PHE A 32 -5.11 -2.36 -16.47
CA PHE A 32 -4.85 -3.42 -17.45
C PHE A 32 -5.80 -4.61 -17.28
N ILE A 33 -6.11 -5.01 -16.05
CA ILE A 33 -7.12 -6.04 -15.75
C ILE A 33 -8.46 -5.66 -16.38
N LYS A 34 -8.95 -4.45 -16.13
CA LYS A 34 -10.23 -3.96 -16.72
C LYS A 34 -10.18 -3.95 -18.24
N ARG A 35 -9.07 -3.48 -18.82
CA ARG A 35 -8.88 -3.44 -20.28
C ARG A 35 -8.93 -4.84 -20.90
N TYR A 36 -8.18 -5.79 -20.35
CA TYR A 36 -8.08 -7.13 -20.93
C TYR A 36 -9.30 -8.00 -20.63
N ALA A 37 -10.01 -7.76 -19.53
CA ALA A 37 -11.32 -8.35 -19.29
C ALA A 37 -12.33 -7.94 -20.37
N ARG A 38 -12.38 -6.64 -20.73
CA ARG A 38 -13.26 -6.14 -21.81
C ARG A 38 -12.90 -6.68 -23.18
N ALA A 39 -11.60 -6.82 -23.45
CA ALA A 39 -11.10 -7.36 -24.71
C ALA A 39 -11.16 -8.90 -24.80
N ALA A 40 -11.63 -9.58 -23.75
CA ALA A 40 -11.57 -11.05 -23.60
C ALA A 40 -10.16 -11.64 -23.82
N ASP A 41 -9.10 -10.87 -23.58
CA ASP A 41 -7.71 -11.33 -23.68
C ASP A 41 -7.30 -12.01 -22.36
N PHE A 42 -7.76 -13.26 -22.20
CA PHE A 42 -7.66 -13.97 -20.94
C PHE A 42 -6.20 -14.26 -20.50
N ARG A 43 -5.23 -14.37 -21.42
CA ARG A 43 -3.82 -14.59 -21.00
C ARG A 43 -3.16 -13.33 -20.49
N LYS A 44 -3.39 -12.18 -21.14
CA LYS A 44 -2.89 -10.91 -20.60
C LYS A 44 -3.61 -10.58 -19.29
N LEU A 45 -4.92 -10.85 -19.22
CA LEU A 45 -5.69 -10.72 -17.98
C LEU A 45 -5.09 -11.56 -16.85
N ALA A 46 -4.71 -12.82 -17.12
CA ALA A 46 -4.08 -13.69 -16.14
C ALA A 46 -2.76 -13.11 -15.62
N LEU A 47 -1.89 -12.65 -16.53
CA LEU A 47 -0.61 -12.04 -16.18
C LEU A 47 -0.76 -10.78 -15.31
N TRP A 48 -1.74 -9.92 -15.60
CA TRP A 48 -1.95 -8.71 -14.81
C TRP A 48 -2.61 -8.99 -13.45
N HIS A 49 -3.42 -10.04 -13.34
CA HIS A 49 -3.86 -10.53 -12.03
C HIS A 49 -2.69 -11.10 -11.21
N GLU A 50 -1.75 -11.80 -11.82
CA GLU A 50 -0.52 -12.23 -11.15
C GLU A 50 0.30 -11.02 -10.69
N ALA A 51 0.48 -10.01 -11.55
CA ALA A 51 1.19 -8.78 -11.19
C ALA A 51 0.53 -8.04 -10.01
N ALA A 52 -0.80 -7.91 -10.00
CA ALA A 52 -1.53 -7.31 -8.88
C ALA A 52 -1.31 -8.09 -7.56
N ALA A 53 -1.32 -9.43 -7.63
CA ALA A 53 -1.03 -10.27 -6.47
C ALA A 53 0.42 -10.08 -5.95
N GLU A 54 1.40 -9.95 -6.86
CA GLU A 54 2.78 -9.64 -6.46
C GLU A 54 2.91 -8.26 -5.81
N CYS A 55 2.23 -7.24 -6.34
CA CYS A 55 2.20 -5.92 -5.72
C CYS A 55 1.63 -5.97 -4.30
N LEU A 56 0.52 -6.67 -4.07
CA LEU A 56 -0.05 -6.83 -2.72
C LEU A 56 0.95 -7.49 -1.78
N ARG A 57 1.59 -8.58 -2.22
CA ARG A 57 2.54 -9.35 -1.42
C ARG A 57 3.78 -8.54 -1.03
N HIS A 58 4.25 -7.68 -1.93
CA HIS A 58 5.55 -7.04 -1.78
C HIS A 58 5.51 -5.58 -1.38
N ILE A 59 4.36 -4.94 -1.49
CA ILE A 59 4.15 -3.56 -1.09
C ILE A 59 3.19 -3.54 0.10
N SER A 60 1.95 -3.98 -0.12
CA SER A 60 0.87 -3.75 0.83
C SER A 60 1.06 -4.53 2.12
N VAL A 61 1.49 -5.80 2.05
CA VAL A 61 1.78 -6.62 3.25
C VAL A 61 2.87 -5.98 4.13
N PRO A 62 4.11 -5.77 3.65
CA PRO A 62 5.17 -5.24 4.51
C PRO A 62 4.86 -3.84 5.03
N MET A 63 4.19 -2.99 4.25
CA MET A 63 3.75 -1.68 4.75
C MET A 63 2.76 -1.80 5.91
N ASN A 64 1.76 -2.65 5.77
CA ASN A 64 0.74 -2.80 6.79
C ASN A 64 1.34 -3.39 8.08
N GLU A 65 2.28 -4.32 7.96
CA GLU A 65 3.05 -4.84 9.09
C GLU A 65 3.84 -3.73 9.81
N ILE A 66 4.61 -2.93 9.07
CA ILE A 66 5.37 -1.80 9.62
C ILE A 66 4.44 -0.82 10.36
N ALA A 67 3.29 -0.49 9.75
CA ALA A 67 2.30 0.42 10.32
C ALA A 67 1.68 -0.15 11.59
N HIS A 68 1.26 -1.42 11.55
CA HIS A 68 0.67 -2.12 12.69
C HIS A 68 1.65 -2.17 13.88
N ASP A 69 2.90 -2.53 13.64
CA ASP A 69 3.94 -2.60 14.67
C ASP A 69 4.21 -1.22 15.28
N TYR A 70 4.20 -0.17 14.47
CA TYR A 70 4.29 1.20 14.97
C TYR A 70 3.11 1.56 15.86
N TYR A 71 1.88 1.31 15.40
CA TYR A 71 0.67 1.64 16.16
C TYR A 71 0.61 0.91 17.51
N LEU A 72 0.99 -0.37 17.53
CA LEU A 72 1.04 -1.15 18.77
C LEU A 72 2.07 -0.57 19.75
N ARG A 73 3.31 -0.31 19.30
CA ARG A 73 4.38 0.20 20.16
C ARG A 73 4.08 1.59 20.75
N ARG A 74 3.36 2.43 20.00
CA ARG A 74 2.98 3.78 20.43
C ARG A 74 1.61 3.87 21.10
N GLY A 75 0.91 2.75 21.30
CA GLY A 75 -0.38 2.71 22.01
C GLY A 75 -1.59 3.19 21.20
N TYR A 76 -1.48 3.31 19.87
CA TYR A 76 -2.58 3.70 18.98
C TYR A 76 -3.54 2.52 18.71
N LYS A 77 -4.29 2.10 19.75
CA LYS A 77 -5.14 0.90 19.73
C LYS A 77 -6.12 0.83 18.54
N GLN A 78 -6.77 1.94 18.20
CA GLN A 78 -7.72 1.99 17.09
C GLN A 78 -7.02 1.82 15.73
N SER A 79 -5.89 2.50 15.53
CA SER A 79 -5.08 2.37 14.31
C SER A 79 -4.49 0.97 14.18
N ALA A 80 -4.05 0.36 15.28
CA ALA A 80 -3.57 -1.02 15.29
C ALA A 80 -4.69 -2.01 14.93
N ALA A 81 -5.88 -1.87 15.52
CA ALA A 81 -7.04 -2.71 15.18
C ALA A 81 -7.43 -2.58 13.70
N ARG A 82 -7.37 -1.35 13.15
CA ARG A 82 -7.59 -1.09 11.74
C ARG A 82 -6.54 -1.77 10.86
N ALA A 83 -5.25 -1.60 11.15
CA ALA A 83 -4.17 -2.25 10.39
C ALA A 83 -4.28 -3.79 10.44
N LYS A 84 -4.72 -4.35 11.57
CA LYS A 84 -5.00 -5.80 11.68
C LYS A 84 -6.15 -6.24 10.76
N LYS A 85 -7.22 -5.44 10.64
CA LYS A 85 -8.31 -5.69 9.68
C LYS A 85 -7.81 -5.61 8.24
N GLU A 86 -7.03 -4.57 7.93
CA GLU A 86 -6.45 -4.34 6.59
C GLU A 86 -5.53 -5.50 6.16
N ALA A 87 -4.81 -6.14 7.08
CA ALA A 87 -4.05 -7.37 6.78
C ALA A 87 -4.94 -8.48 6.20
N GLY A 88 -6.15 -8.66 6.75
CA GLY A 88 -7.13 -9.62 6.25
C GLY A 88 -7.60 -9.25 4.84
N GLU A 89 -7.93 -7.98 4.61
CA GLU A 89 -8.37 -7.47 3.30
C GLU A 89 -7.30 -7.64 2.22
N ILE A 90 -6.02 -7.36 2.55
CA ILE A 90 -4.88 -7.59 1.65
C ILE A 90 -4.80 -9.08 1.27
N GLN A 91 -4.94 -9.97 2.25
CA GLN A 91 -4.87 -11.41 2.00
C GLN A 91 -6.05 -11.92 1.17
N GLU A 92 -7.24 -11.36 1.36
CA GLU A 92 -8.42 -11.67 0.54
C GLU A 92 -8.23 -11.21 -0.92
N GLN A 93 -7.75 -9.98 -1.13
CA GLN A 93 -7.46 -9.48 -2.48
C GLN A 93 -6.35 -10.27 -3.17
N TYR A 94 -5.30 -10.65 -2.43
CA TYR A 94 -4.24 -11.51 -2.94
C TYR A 94 -4.83 -12.84 -3.44
N LYS A 95 -5.63 -13.52 -2.60
CA LYS A 95 -6.30 -14.78 -2.97
C LYS A 95 -7.24 -14.58 -4.16
N TYR A 96 -7.99 -13.49 -4.20
CA TYR A 96 -8.87 -13.15 -5.32
C TYR A 96 -8.10 -13.08 -6.63
N HIS A 97 -7.02 -12.27 -6.69
CA HIS A 97 -6.23 -12.12 -7.91
C HIS A 97 -5.57 -13.43 -8.34
N ARG A 98 -5.00 -14.20 -7.40
CA ARG A 98 -4.45 -15.55 -7.71
C ARG A 98 -5.51 -16.48 -8.29
N LYS A 99 -6.73 -16.46 -7.75
CA LYS A 99 -7.86 -17.25 -8.29
C LYS A 99 -8.26 -16.79 -9.69
N GLN A 100 -8.39 -15.48 -9.91
CA GLN A 100 -8.74 -14.93 -11.22
C GLN A 100 -7.68 -15.24 -12.28
N ALA A 101 -6.40 -15.13 -11.94
CA ALA A 101 -5.31 -15.53 -12.82
C ALA A 101 -5.44 -17.00 -13.24
N LYS A 102 -5.68 -17.91 -12.28
CA LYS A 102 -5.88 -19.34 -12.56
C LYS A 102 -7.05 -19.58 -13.52
N ILE A 103 -8.19 -18.95 -13.27
CA ILE A 103 -9.38 -19.05 -14.13
C ILE A 103 -9.08 -18.53 -15.54
N ALA A 104 -8.42 -17.38 -15.65
CA ALA A 104 -8.10 -16.75 -16.92
C ALA A 104 -7.09 -17.58 -17.74
N TRP A 105 -6.13 -18.24 -17.08
CA TRP A 105 -5.25 -19.22 -17.74
C TRP A 105 -6.01 -20.41 -18.32
N GLN A 106 -7.00 -20.93 -17.59
CA GLN A 106 -7.80 -22.08 -18.03
C GLN A 106 -8.69 -21.77 -19.23
N LYS A 107 -9.11 -20.51 -19.41
CA LYS A 107 -10.00 -20.08 -20.50
C LYS A 107 -9.32 -19.85 -21.85
N SER A 108 -8.00 -20.04 -21.98
CA SER A 108 -7.28 -19.59 -23.18
C SER A 108 -6.53 -20.69 -23.94
N GLU A 109 -6.82 -20.78 -25.23
CA GLU A 109 -6.16 -21.61 -26.23
C GLU A 109 -4.98 -20.91 -26.95
N THR A 110 -4.74 -19.61 -26.70
CA THR A 110 -3.74 -18.80 -27.41
C THR A 110 -2.30 -19.27 -27.12
N PRO A 111 -1.39 -19.42 -28.09
CA PRO A 111 -0.02 -19.89 -27.83
C PRO A 111 0.77 -19.01 -26.83
N LYS A 112 1.47 -19.63 -25.85
CA LYS A 112 2.27 -18.93 -24.81
C LYS A 112 3.31 -17.95 -25.39
N ARG A 113 3.81 -18.22 -26.61
CA ARG A 113 4.86 -17.43 -27.29
C ARG A 113 4.48 -15.97 -27.58
N LEU A 114 3.18 -15.65 -27.62
CA LEU A 114 2.68 -14.30 -27.91
C LEU A 114 2.63 -13.38 -26.69
N LEU A 115 3.17 -13.81 -25.53
CA LEU A 115 3.08 -13.09 -24.27
C LEU A 115 4.37 -12.39 -23.84
N ASN A 116 5.48 -12.57 -24.56
CA ASN A 116 6.78 -12.04 -24.16
C ASN A 116 6.74 -10.53 -23.96
N THR A 117 6.14 -9.80 -24.90
CA THR A 117 5.96 -8.35 -24.79
C THR A 117 5.14 -7.94 -23.57
N GLU A 118 4.13 -8.73 -23.18
CA GLU A 118 3.32 -8.41 -22.00
C GLU A 118 4.07 -8.72 -20.70
N ARG A 119 4.84 -9.81 -20.67
CA ARG A 119 5.72 -10.13 -19.54
C ARG A 119 6.79 -9.07 -19.35
N GLU A 120 7.36 -8.55 -20.43
CA GLU A 120 8.32 -7.43 -20.38
C GLU A 120 7.68 -6.15 -19.85
N LYS A 121 6.45 -5.83 -20.27
CA LYS A 121 5.71 -4.68 -19.71
C LYS A 121 5.49 -4.84 -18.21
N ILE A 122 5.09 -6.02 -17.76
CA ILE A 122 4.89 -6.30 -16.34
C ILE A 122 6.22 -6.21 -15.59
N ALA A 123 7.29 -6.79 -16.11
CA ALA A 123 8.62 -6.70 -15.50
C ALA A 123 9.07 -5.24 -15.35
N LYS A 124 8.92 -4.42 -16.39
CA LYS A 124 9.18 -2.97 -16.34
C LYS A 124 8.27 -2.27 -15.32
N PHE A 125 7.00 -2.61 -15.28
CA PHE A 125 6.06 -2.09 -14.29
C PHE A 125 6.52 -2.41 -12.86
N MET A 126 6.81 -3.68 -12.55
CA MET A 126 7.28 -4.09 -11.22
C MET A 126 8.60 -3.41 -10.84
N ALA A 127 9.55 -3.31 -11.78
CA ALA A 127 10.83 -2.65 -11.58
C ALA A 127 10.71 -1.13 -11.36
N ILE A 128 9.68 -0.49 -11.90
CA ILE A 128 9.41 0.94 -11.65
C ILE A 128 8.70 1.10 -10.30
N TRP A 129 7.72 0.26 -10.00
CA TRP A 129 6.80 0.49 -8.91
C TRP A 129 7.33 0.02 -7.56
N LEU A 130 7.86 -1.20 -7.46
CA LEU A 130 8.33 -1.75 -6.18
C LEU A 130 9.46 -0.91 -5.57
N PRO A 131 10.51 -0.53 -6.32
CA PRO A 131 11.63 0.19 -5.74
C PRO A 131 11.31 1.64 -5.40
N ARG A 132 10.37 2.26 -6.14
CA ARG A 132 9.98 3.66 -5.93
C ARG A 132 8.89 3.82 -4.88
N TYR A 133 8.30 2.72 -4.41
CA TYR A 133 7.18 2.80 -3.50
C TYR A 133 7.52 3.53 -2.18
N PRO A 134 8.68 3.30 -1.52
CA PRO A 134 9.03 4.06 -0.32
C PRO A 134 9.13 5.58 -0.55
N ASN A 135 9.52 6.04 -1.75
CA ASN A 135 9.51 7.48 -2.08
C ASN A 135 8.10 8.08 -2.03
N ARG A 136 7.07 7.27 -2.25
CA ARG A 136 5.67 7.69 -2.27
C ARG A 136 5.01 7.70 -0.90
N PHE A 137 5.71 7.28 0.15
CA PHE A 137 5.19 7.25 1.52
C PHE A 137 4.64 8.61 1.98
N TYR A 138 5.32 9.71 1.62
CA TYR A 138 4.91 11.06 2.00
C TYR A 138 3.78 11.64 1.13
N GLU A 139 3.62 11.10 -0.08
CA GLU A 139 2.60 11.54 -1.04
C GLU A 139 1.27 10.82 -0.81
N TYR A 140 1.33 9.53 -0.44
CA TYR A 140 0.17 8.65 -0.37
C TYR A 140 0.20 7.72 0.86
N GLY A 141 -0.97 7.27 1.31
CA GLY A 141 -1.08 6.27 2.36
C GLY A 141 -0.87 6.83 3.78
N ILE A 142 0.06 6.26 4.54
CA ILE A 142 0.12 6.41 6.01
C ILE A 142 0.56 7.82 6.43
N TYR A 143 1.54 8.43 5.73
CA TYR A 143 1.99 9.78 6.11
C TYR A 143 0.88 10.84 6.03
N PRO A 144 0.21 11.07 4.88
CA PRO A 144 -0.82 12.09 4.81
C PRO A 144 -2.05 11.77 5.67
N THR A 145 -2.39 10.49 5.86
CA THR A 145 -3.63 10.10 6.57
C THR A 145 -3.46 9.97 8.08
N PHE A 146 -2.26 9.62 8.55
CA PHE A 146 -1.96 9.44 9.97
C PHE A 146 -0.98 10.50 10.48
N PHE A 147 0.26 10.51 10.00
CA PHE A 147 1.32 11.34 10.58
C PHE A 147 1.05 12.83 10.43
N ARG A 148 0.75 13.29 9.21
CA ARG A 148 0.46 14.71 8.94
C ARG A 148 -0.69 15.21 9.79
N LYS A 149 -1.80 14.45 9.84
CA LYS A 149 -2.97 14.79 10.64
C LYS A 149 -2.64 14.89 12.13
N HIS A 150 -1.87 13.94 12.68
CA HIS A 150 -1.49 13.98 14.10
C HIS A 150 -0.51 15.09 14.42
N ARG A 151 0.42 15.40 13.49
CA ARG A 151 1.36 16.50 13.60
C ARG A 151 0.62 17.83 13.64
N GLU A 152 -0.26 18.07 12.67
CA GLU A 152 -1.07 19.30 12.59
C GLU A 152 -1.91 19.49 13.87
N MET A 153 -2.49 18.42 14.42
CA MET A 153 -3.21 18.48 15.70
C MET A 153 -2.30 18.78 16.90
N ALA A 154 -1.03 18.39 16.88
CA ALA A 154 -0.07 18.72 17.93
C ALA A 154 0.39 20.18 17.81
N GLU A 155 0.67 20.65 16.60
CA GLU A 155 1.01 22.05 16.29
C GLU A 155 -0.10 23.01 16.72
N GLN A 156 -1.36 22.68 16.42
CA GLN A 156 -2.53 23.46 16.86
C GLN A 156 -2.65 23.57 18.39
N LYS A 157 -2.09 22.61 19.13
CA LYS A 157 -2.08 22.60 20.60
C LYS A 157 -0.81 23.22 21.19
N GLY A 158 0.11 23.72 20.36
CA GLY A 158 1.42 24.21 20.78
C GLY A 158 2.38 23.13 21.24
N ASP A 159 2.07 21.85 21.00
CA ASP A 159 2.91 20.71 21.39
C ASP A 159 3.93 20.40 20.27
N TYR A 160 4.90 21.30 20.11
CA TYR A 160 5.92 21.21 19.07
C TYR A 160 6.86 20.00 19.27
N VAL A 161 7.08 19.57 20.52
CA VAL A 161 7.88 18.37 20.82
C VAL A 161 7.22 17.14 20.21
N LYS A 162 5.90 17.00 20.39
CA LYS A 162 5.15 15.90 19.78
C LYS A 162 5.08 16.00 18.25
N ALA A 163 4.97 17.21 17.71
CA ALA A 163 4.99 17.41 16.26
C ALA A 163 6.32 16.91 15.65
N LEU A 164 7.46 17.28 16.25
CA LEU A 164 8.79 16.80 15.84
C LEU A 164 8.93 15.29 16.02
N GLN A 165 8.43 14.73 17.12
CA GLN A 165 8.47 13.29 17.34
C GLN A 165 7.67 12.50 16.29
N LEU A 166 6.53 13.03 15.85
CA LEU A 166 5.73 12.41 14.78
C LEU A 166 6.45 12.45 13.43
N GLU A 167 7.16 13.53 13.11
CA GLU A 167 8.00 13.60 11.90
C GLU A 167 9.20 12.66 11.97
N ALA A 168 9.86 12.55 13.13
CA ALA A 168 10.93 11.59 13.34
C ALA A 168 10.43 10.14 13.14
N ASP A 169 9.27 9.82 13.72
CA ASP A 169 8.65 8.50 13.58
C ASP A 169 8.24 8.21 12.13
N ALA A 170 7.74 9.21 11.40
CA ALA A 170 7.44 9.09 9.97
C ALA A 170 8.72 8.80 9.15
N ALA A 171 9.81 9.50 9.44
CA ALA A 171 11.09 9.30 8.78
C ALA A 171 11.65 7.88 9.04
N GLU A 172 11.58 7.38 10.28
CA GLU A 172 11.97 6.00 10.59
C GLU A 172 11.09 4.96 9.89
N MET A 173 9.79 5.20 9.82
CA MET A 173 8.88 4.32 9.11
C MET A 173 9.20 4.27 7.61
N CYS A 174 9.55 5.41 7.03
CA CYS A 174 10.01 5.49 5.64
C CYS A 174 11.33 4.71 5.45
N ALA A 175 12.32 4.90 6.34
CA ALA A 175 13.57 4.15 6.31
C ALA A 175 13.35 2.63 6.40
N THR A 176 12.45 2.20 7.28
CA THR A 176 12.09 0.77 7.43
C THR A 176 11.47 0.21 6.15
N GLN A 177 10.69 1.01 5.42
CA GLN A 177 10.17 0.59 4.11
C GLN A 177 11.30 0.43 3.09
N TYR A 178 12.32 1.30 3.08
CA TYR A 178 13.52 1.14 2.25
C TYR A 178 14.35 -0.09 2.61
N GLU A 179 14.27 -0.61 3.83
CA GLU A 179 14.90 -1.87 4.19
C GLU A 179 14.08 -3.07 3.70
N LYS A 180 12.76 -3.07 3.95
CA LYS A 180 11.94 -4.28 3.74
C LYS A 180 11.43 -4.48 2.30
N ILE A 181 11.15 -3.41 1.55
CA ILE A 181 10.51 -3.50 0.22
C ILE A 181 11.54 -3.64 -0.92
N PRO A 182 12.62 -2.82 -0.98
CA PRO A 182 13.57 -2.84 -2.08
C PRO A 182 14.60 -3.98 -2.06
N ILE A 183 14.96 -4.52 -0.88
CA ILE A 183 15.90 -5.67 -0.78
C ILE A 183 15.36 -6.89 -1.54
N ALA A 184 14.04 -7.05 -1.62
CA ALA A 184 13.42 -8.12 -2.38
C ALA A 184 13.48 -7.92 -3.91
N TYR A 185 13.84 -6.73 -4.41
CA TYR A 185 13.71 -6.34 -5.82
C TYR A 185 14.88 -5.57 -6.43
N GLY A 186 16.03 -5.56 -5.75
CA GLY A 186 17.29 -5.09 -6.35
C GLY A 186 17.33 -3.58 -6.63
N LEU A 187 16.70 -2.74 -5.80
CA LEU A 187 16.92 -1.29 -5.88
C LEU A 187 18.38 -0.99 -5.54
N GLU A 188 19.17 -0.54 -6.51
CA GLU A 188 20.52 -0.08 -6.25
C GLU A 188 20.50 1.27 -5.50
N GLY A 189 21.43 1.45 -4.56
CA GLY A 189 21.58 2.71 -3.81
C GLY A 189 20.48 3.00 -2.78
N TYR A 190 19.61 2.03 -2.46
CA TYR A 190 18.57 2.20 -1.44
C TYR A 190 19.12 2.55 -0.06
N GLN A 191 20.34 2.09 0.26
CA GLN A 191 21.03 2.39 1.51
C GLN A 191 21.19 3.90 1.70
N LYS A 192 21.52 4.65 0.63
CA LYS A 192 21.64 6.11 0.71
C LYS A 192 20.34 6.78 1.15
N HIS A 193 19.20 6.32 0.64
CA HIS A 193 17.88 6.85 1.00
C HIS A 193 17.49 6.45 2.41
N ARG A 194 17.65 5.17 2.77
CA ARG A 194 17.46 4.67 4.14
C ARG A 194 18.27 5.48 5.14
N ASP A 195 19.57 5.63 4.91
CA ASP A 195 20.50 6.31 5.82
C ASP A 195 20.21 7.82 5.90
N ALA A 196 19.69 8.43 4.82
CA ALA A 196 19.23 9.82 4.85
C ALA A 196 18.00 9.98 5.77
N TYR A 197 17.01 9.09 5.67
CA TYR A 197 15.83 9.14 6.54
C TYR A 197 16.15 8.78 8.00
N GLN A 198 17.06 7.84 8.25
CA GLN A 198 17.56 7.54 9.59
C GLN A 198 18.26 8.75 10.22
N ARG A 199 19.13 9.44 9.46
CA ARG A 199 19.78 10.67 9.92
C ARG A 199 18.77 11.78 10.16
N HIS A 200 17.78 11.94 9.29
CA HIS A 200 16.73 12.93 9.48
C HIS A 200 15.91 12.68 10.75
N ALA A 201 15.53 11.42 11.02
CA ALA A 201 14.86 11.04 12.25
C ALA A 201 15.71 11.32 13.50
N ALA A 202 17.02 11.07 13.44
CA ALA A 202 17.93 11.38 14.55
C ALA A 202 18.02 12.89 14.81
N LEU A 203 18.10 13.71 13.78
CA LEU A 203 18.13 15.18 13.89
C LEU A 203 16.85 15.75 14.51
N LEU A 204 15.69 15.16 14.21
CA LEU A 204 14.40 15.61 14.76
C LEU A 204 14.19 15.21 16.24
N ARG A 205 15.03 14.32 16.77
CA ARG A 205 14.96 13.82 18.15
C ARG A 205 15.98 14.45 19.09
N GLY A 206 17.04 15.03 18.54
CA GLY A 206 18.05 15.79 19.28
C GLY A 206 17.57 17.21 19.55
#